data_AF-A0A7C4KHP3-F1
#
_entry.id   AF-A0A7C4KHP3-F1
#
_cell.length_a   1.000
_cell.length_b   1.000
_cell.length_c   1.000
_cell.angle_alpha   90.00
_cell.angle_beta   90.00
_cell.angle_gamma   90.00
#
_symmetry.space_group_name_H-M   'P 1'
#
loop_
_entity.id
_entity.type
_entity.pdbx_description
1 polymer ?
#
loop_
_entity_poly.entity_id
_entity_poly.type
_entity_poly.pdbx_seq_one_letter_code
_entity_poly.pdbx_strand_id
1 'polypeptide(L)'
;NQLVLEALAEAGVPAIAFPPSATMLARDGKAVWVEVRPLIAALMHGLVPVVQGDVAFDTRRGGTILSTEDVFTALAPRLGPGRILLAGIEEGVWADFPRCSRLIEALTPASLPQEAPFLSGSRGIDVTGGMRDKVLSMLQLVSVYPALTVSIFSAVQPGVLQAALLGESPGTTLQADSSPSSLTR
;
A
#
# COMPACT_ATOMS: atom_id res chain seq x y z
N ASN A 1 -9.92 10.16 -9.25
CA ASN A 1 -10.76 9.97 -8.04
C ASN A 1 -12.26 9.95 -8.34
N GLN A 2 -12.82 10.92 -9.09
CA GLN A 2 -14.27 11.00 -9.33
C GLN A 2 -14.90 9.71 -9.90
N LEU A 3 -14.28 9.12 -10.94
CA LEU A 3 -14.73 7.84 -11.52
C LEU A 3 -14.77 6.69 -10.50
N VAL A 4 -13.86 6.67 -9.51
CA VAL A 4 -13.85 5.65 -8.45
C VAL A 4 -15.03 5.85 -7.50
N LEU A 5 -15.31 7.10 -7.11
CA LEU A 5 -16.45 7.42 -6.26
C LEU A 5 -17.78 7.09 -6.94
N GLU A 6 -17.89 7.39 -8.24
CA GLU A 6 -19.08 7.07 -9.04
C GLU A 6 -19.30 5.56 -9.12
N ALA A 7 -18.26 4.78 -9.46
CA ALA A 7 -18.34 3.33 -9.49
C ALA A 7 -18.71 2.71 -8.13
N LEU A 8 -18.16 3.26 -7.03
CA LEU A 8 -18.51 2.83 -5.67
C LEU A 8 -19.96 3.17 -5.34
N ALA A 9 -20.43 4.36 -5.70
CA ALA A 9 -21.82 4.77 -5.49
C ALA A 9 -22.81 3.92 -6.28
N GLU A 10 -22.51 3.60 -7.55
CA GLU A 10 -23.30 2.68 -8.39
C GLU A 10 -23.38 1.27 -7.77
N ALA A 11 -22.31 0.83 -7.12
CA ALA A 11 -22.27 -0.44 -6.37
C ALA A 11 -22.92 -0.36 -4.97
N GLY A 12 -23.47 0.79 -4.57
CA GLY A 12 -24.10 0.98 -3.26
C GLY A 12 -23.11 1.09 -2.09
N VAL A 13 -21.83 1.35 -2.36
CA VAL A 13 -20.80 1.54 -1.34
C VAL A 13 -20.82 3.01 -0.87
N PRO A 14 -20.98 3.29 0.43
CA PRO A 14 -21.07 4.66 0.96
C PRO A 14 -19.69 5.33 1.06
N ALA A 15 -19.10 5.62 -0.09
CA ALA A 15 -17.75 6.16 -0.22
C ALA A 15 -17.69 7.68 -0.01
N ILE A 16 -16.61 8.16 0.61
CA ILE A 16 -16.31 9.60 0.79
C ILE A 16 -14.83 9.89 0.57
N ALA A 17 -14.52 10.95 -0.18
CA ALA A 17 -13.14 11.27 -0.56
C ALA A 17 -12.38 12.11 0.46
N PHE A 18 -11.11 11.78 0.66
CA PHE A 18 -10.15 12.49 1.51
C PHE A 18 -8.83 12.70 0.76
N PRO A 19 -8.73 13.74 -0.09
CA PRO A 19 -7.51 13.99 -0.86
C PRO A 19 -6.35 14.47 0.03
N PRO A 20 -5.09 14.14 -0.30
CA PRO A 20 -3.91 14.63 0.41
C PRO A 20 -3.85 16.15 0.54
N SER A 21 -4.28 16.90 -0.49
CA SER A 21 -4.34 18.37 -0.46
C SER A 21 -5.21 18.95 0.66
N ALA A 22 -6.19 18.19 1.17
CA ALA A 22 -7.06 18.60 2.27
C ALA A 22 -6.69 17.95 3.62
N THR A 23 -5.92 16.87 3.60
CA THR A 23 -5.71 16.01 4.77
C THR A 23 -4.24 15.86 5.18
N MET A 24 -3.29 16.33 4.38
CA MET A 24 -1.87 16.12 4.63
C MET A 24 -1.07 17.41 4.42
N LEU A 25 0.00 17.55 5.20
CA LEU A 25 1.03 18.57 4.99
C LEU A 25 2.36 17.86 4.79
N ALA A 26 3.07 18.25 3.74
CA ALA A 26 4.39 17.74 3.42
C ALA A 26 5.50 18.74 3.77
N ARG A 27 6.72 18.21 3.86
CA ARG A 27 7.95 18.99 3.94
C ARG A 27 9.02 18.30 3.12
N ASP A 28 9.50 19.00 2.10
CA ASP A 28 10.53 18.49 1.19
C ASP A 28 10.18 17.15 0.53
N GLY A 29 8.91 17.00 0.13
CA GLY A 29 8.43 15.80 -0.57
C GLY A 29 8.00 14.64 0.34
N LYS A 30 7.93 14.84 1.66
CA LYS A 30 7.49 13.80 2.61
C LYS A 30 6.34 14.28 3.47
N ALA A 31 5.32 13.45 3.67
CA ALA A 31 4.25 13.75 4.61
C ALA A 31 4.80 13.90 6.04
N VAL A 32 4.57 15.05 6.66
CA VAL A 32 4.97 15.34 8.05
C VAL A 32 3.78 15.51 8.98
N TRP A 33 2.57 15.69 8.42
CA TRP A 33 1.33 15.75 9.16
C TRP A 33 0.20 15.10 8.37
N VAL A 34 -0.69 14.41 9.08
CA VAL A 34 -1.92 13.83 8.54
C VAL A 34 -3.08 14.13 9.49
N GLU A 35 -4.13 14.71 8.94
CA GLU A 35 -5.41 14.91 9.59
C GLU A 35 -6.29 13.68 9.44
N VAL A 36 -6.13 12.73 10.36
CA VAL A 36 -6.80 11.42 10.30
C VAL A 36 -8.20 11.42 10.94
N ARG A 37 -8.54 12.44 11.75
CA ARG A 37 -9.79 12.43 12.53
C ARG A 37 -11.05 12.32 11.66
N PRO A 38 -11.15 13.01 10.50
CA PRO A 38 -12.28 12.83 9.60
C PRO A 38 -12.40 11.41 9.03
N LEU A 39 -11.28 10.75 8.73
CA LEU A 39 -11.28 9.38 8.21
C LEU A 39 -11.77 8.40 9.29
N ILE A 40 -11.31 8.57 10.54
CA ILE A 40 -11.77 7.75 11.68
C ILE A 40 -13.26 7.96 11.92
N ALA A 41 -13.74 9.20 11.91
CA ALA A 41 -15.16 9.51 12.07
C ALA A 41 -16.00 8.85 10.96
N ALA A 42 -15.54 8.92 9.70
CA ALA A 42 -16.20 8.27 8.58
C ALA A 42 -16.31 6.74 8.79
N LEU A 43 -15.21 6.09 9.17
CA LEU A 43 -15.20 4.64 9.46
C LEU A 43 -16.15 4.29 10.62
N MET A 44 -16.16 5.07 11.70
CA MET A 44 -17.05 4.86 12.85
C MET A 44 -18.54 4.99 12.48
N HIS A 45 -18.86 5.74 11.43
CA HIS A 45 -20.21 5.91 10.90
C HIS A 45 -20.54 4.99 9.71
N GLY A 46 -19.71 3.96 9.46
CA GLY A 46 -19.96 2.98 8.40
C GLY A 46 -19.74 3.49 6.98
N LEU A 47 -19.04 4.62 6.82
CA LEU A 47 -18.61 5.14 5.53
C LEU A 47 -17.28 4.50 5.12
N VAL A 48 -17.00 4.51 3.82
CA VAL A 48 -15.73 4.01 3.24
C VAL A 48 -14.87 5.21 2.81
N PRO A 49 -13.80 5.54 3.55
CA PRO A 49 -12.86 6.59 3.14
C PRO A 49 -12.12 6.20 1.85
N VAL A 50 -12.14 7.09 0.87
CA VAL A 50 -11.37 6.98 -0.37
C VAL A 50 -10.22 7.97 -0.34
N VAL A 51 -9.00 7.44 -0.27
CA VAL A 51 -7.75 8.19 -0.37
C VAL A 51 -7.03 7.81 -1.67
N GLN A 52 -6.05 8.61 -2.08
CA GLN A 52 -5.29 8.42 -3.31
C GLN A 52 -3.99 9.23 -3.26
N GLY A 53 -2.98 8.82 -4.03
CA GLY A 53 -1.80 9.65 -4.26
C GLY A 53 -2.16 10.92 -5.05
N ASP A 54 -1.76 12.09 -4.56
CA ASP A 54 -2.10 13.38 -5.16
C ASP A 54 -1.12 14.47 -4.71
N VAL A 55 -1.34 15.69 -5.22
CA VAL A 55 -0.74 16.91 -4.70
C VAL A 55 -1.11 17.09 -3.22
N ALA A 56 -0.10 17.39 -2.41
CA ALA A 56 -0.22 17.93 -1.06
C ALA A 56 0.52 19.26 -0.97
N PHE A 57 0.09 20.13 -0.05
CA PHE A 57 0.86 21.34 0.25
C PHE A 57 2.18 20.97 0.91
N ASP A 58 3.25 21.67 0.51
CA ASP A 58 4.59 21.42 1.03
C ASP A 58 5.19 22.71 1.60
N THR A 59 5.64 22.66 2.85
CA THR A 59 6.18 23.82 3.57
C THR A 59 7.51 24.35 3.02
N ARG A 60 8.25 23.59 2.20
CA ARG A 60 9.47 24.04 1.51
C ARG A 60 9.27 24.26 0.02
N ARG A 61 8.42 23.46 -0.63
CA ARG A 61 8.27 23.43 -2.09
C ARG A 61 7.00 24.14 -2.59
N GLY A 62 6.12 24.58 -1.69
CA GLY A 62 4.78 25.09 -2.00
C GLY A 62 3.77 23.96 -2.24
N GLY A 63 4.16 22.95 -3.02
CA GLY A 63 3.40 21.71 -3.20
C GLY A 63 4.31 20.54 -3.58
N THR A 64 3.82 19.32 -3.39
CA THR A 64 4.53 18.10 -3.79
C THR A 64 3.53 16.99 -4.12
N ILE A 65 3.96 15.97 -4.86
CA ILE A 65 3.15 14.77 -5.11
C ILE A 65 3.47 13.76 -4.01
N LEU A 66 2.43 13.23 -3.37
CA LEU A 66 2.51 12.05 -2.53
C LEU A 66 1.95 10.87 -3.32
N SER A 67 2.69 9.77 -3.41
CA SER A 67 2.19 8.52 -4.01
C SER A 67 1.11 7.88 -3.13
N THR A 68 0.42 6.86 -3.64
CA THR A 68 -0.51 6.07 -2.82
C THR A 68 0.22 5.40 -1.65
N GLU A 69 1.44 4.93 -1.88
CA GLU A 69 2.31 4.33 -0.86
C GLU A 69 2.74 5.35 0.20
N ASP A 70 3.03 6.60 -0.18
CA ASP A 70 3.31 7.69 0.78
C ASP A 70 2.10 7.95 1.67
N VAL A 71 0.90 8.02 1.07
CA VAL A 71 -0.38 8.20 1.77
C VAL A 71 -0.64 7.05 2.75
N PHE A 72 -0.41 5.80 2.33
CA PHE A 72 -0.56 4.62 3.20
C PHE A 72 0.45 4.65 4.36
N THR A 73 1.71 4.96 4.06
CA THR A 73 2.78 5.05 5.07
C THR A 73 2.47 6.12 6.11
N ALA A 74 1.86 7.25 5.70
CA ALA A 74 1.50 8.33 6.60
C ALA A 74 0.25 8.03 7.44
N LEU A 75 -0.71 7.25 6.91
CA LEU A 75 -1.96 6.88 7.59
C LEU A 75 -1.83 5.69 8.53
N ALA A 76 -1.03 4.69 8.16
CA ALA A 76 -0.93 3.43 8.88
C ALA A 76 -0.60 3.57 10.39
N PRO A 77 0.34 4.46 10.82
CA PRO A 77 0.60 4.69 12.24
C PRO A 77 -0.62 5.15 13.06
N ARG A 78 -1.60 5.77 12.41
CA ARG A 78 -2.78 6.34 13.06
C ARG A 78 -4.01 5.44 12.97
N LEU A 79 -4.12 4.65 11.89
CA LEU A 79 -5.24 3.73 11.68
C LEU A 79 -4.97 2.31 12.22
N GLY A 80 -3.69 1.92 12.34
CA GLY A 80 -3.30 0.58 12.80
C GLY A 80 -3.88 -0.56 11.97
N PRO A 81 -3.75 -0.55 10.63
CA PRO A 81 -4.32 -1.62 9.81
C PRO A 81 -3.62 -2.96 10.09
N GLY A 82 -4.40 -4.04 10.16
CA GLY A 82 -3.84 -5.40 10.19
C GLY A 82 -3.39 -5.90 8.81
N ARG A 83 -3.97 -5.37 7.74
CA ARG A 83 -3.70 -5.77 6.35
C ARG A 83 -3.69 -4.57 5.43
N ILE A 84 -2.77 -4.55 4.47
CA ILE A 84 -2.79 -3.67 3.29
C ILE A 84 -2.87 -4.55 2.04
N LEU A 85 -3.80 -4.23 1.15
CA LEU A 85 -4.03 -4.95 -0.10
C LEU A 85 -3.66 -4.05 -1.28
N LEU A 86 -2.56 -4.37 -1.95
CA LEU A 86 -2.07 -3.67 -3.13
C LEU A 86 -2.50 -4.44 -4.38
N ALA A 87 -3.75 -4.20 -4.77
CA ALA A 87 -4.34 -4.74 -5.98
C ALA A 87 -3.85 -3.97 -7.22
N GLY A 88 -3.28 -4.68 -8.18
CA GLY A 88 -2.78 -4.14 -9.44
C GLY A 88 -3.06 -5.07 -10.62
N ILE A 89 -2.21 -4.98 -11.65
CA ILE A 89 -2.27 -5.85 -12.82
C ILE A 89 -1.23 -6.98 -12.75
N GLU A 90 -0.15 -6.77 -12.01
CA GLU A 90 0.91 -7.75 -11.79
C GLU A 90 0.49 -8.84 -10.81
N GLU A 91 0.81 -10.11 -11.09
CA GLU A 91 0.49 -11.24 -10.19
C GLU A 91 1.13 -11.12 -8.79
N GLY A 92 2.23 -10.38 -8.69
CA GLY A 92 2.96 -10.08 -7.47
C GLY A 92 4.38 -9.64 -7.80
N VAL A 93 5.34 -9.98 -6.95
CA VAL A 93 6.75 -9.65 -7.12
C VAL A 93 7.49 -10.83 -7.77
N TRP A 94 8.15 -10.57 -8.89
CA TRP A 94 8.91 -11.57 -9.64
C TRP A 94 10.38 -11.61 -9.19
N ALA A 95 10.90 -12.80 -8.89
CA ALA A 95 12.30 -13.04 -8.53
C ALA A 95 13.25 -12.96 -9.74
N ASP A 96 12.72 -12.77 -10.95
CA ASP A 96 13.48 -12.87 -12.19
C ASP A 96 12.97 -11.91 -13.28
N PHE A 97 12.42 -10.77 -12.87
CA PHE A 97 11.98 -9.73 -13.81
C PHE A 97 13.11 -9.36 -14.80
N PRO A 98 12.86 -9.24 -16.12
CA PRO A 98 11.57 -9.22 -16.82
C PRO A 98 11.06 -10.58 -17.32
N ARG A 99 11.70 -11.70 -16.95
CA ARG A 99 11.29 -13.03 -17.41
C ARG A 99 9.96 -13.47 -16.79
N CYS A 100 9.68 -13.04 -15.55
CA CYS A 100 8.44 -13.28 -14.84
C CYS A 100 8.06 -14.78 -14.82
N SER A 101 9.03 -15.64 -14.50
CA SER A 101 8.80 -17.10 -14.43
C SER A 101 8.79 -17.64 -13.00
N ARG A 102 9.24 -16.84 -12.03
CA ARG A 102 9.29 -17.23 -10.63
C ARG A 102 8.69 -16.13 -9.75
N LEU A 103 7.48 -16.36 -9.26
CA LEU A 103 6.82 -15.47 -8.30
C LEU A 103 7.43 -15.67 -6.92
N ILE A 104 7.63 -14.58 -6.18
CA ILE A 104 8.00 -14.63 -4.77
C ILE A 104 6.73 -14.76 -3.96
N GLU A 105 6.57 -15.84 -3.19
CA GLU A 105 5.39 -16.04 -2.34
C GLU A 105 5.40 -15.11 -1.12
N ALA A 106 6.58 -14.94 -0.50
CA ALA A 106 6.74 -14.09 0.66
C ALA A 106 8.08 -13.33 0.65
N LEU A 107 8.04 -12.06 1.07
CA LEU A 107 9.20 -11.21 1.30
C LEU A 107 9.18 -10.71 2.74
N THR A 108 10.36 -10.68 3.35
CA THR A 108 10.58 -10.10 4.67
C THR A 108 11.75 -9.11 4.62
N PRO A 109 11.92 -8.25 5.64
CA PRO A 109 13.07 -7.37 5.71
C PRO A 109 14.41 -8.11 5.61
N ALA A 110 14.52 -9.31 6.19
CA ALA A 110 15.73 -10.13 6.11
C ALA A 110 15.96 -10.78 4.73
N SER A 111 14.91 -11.12 3.96
CA SER A 111 15.08 -11.73 2.63
C SER A 111 15.32 -10.68 1.53
N LEU A 112 14.93 -9.43 1.75
CA LEU A 112 15.04 -8.35 0.78
C LEU A 112 16.43 -8.18 0.13
N PRO A 113 17.58 -8.22 0.85
CA PRO A 113 18.88 -8.02 0.20
C PRO A 113 19.19 -9.05 -0.90
N GLN A 114 18.67 -10.27 -0.79
CA GLN A 114 18.85 -11.33 -1.79
C GLN A 114 17.98 -11.09 -3.03
N GLU A 115 16.79 -10.52 -2.84
CA GLU A 115 15.78 -10.33 -3.89
C GLU A 115 15.84 -8.92 -4.53
N ALA A 116 16.49 -7.96 -3.87
CA ALA A 116 16.61 -6.56 -4.29
C ALA A 116 17.14 -6.34 -5.73
N PRO A 117 18.07 -7.15 -6.27
CA PRO A 117 18.53 -7.01 -7.65
C PRO A 117 17.43 -7.20 -8.71
N PHE A 118 16.34 -7.89 -8.37
CA PHE A 118 15.26 -8.23 -9.30
C PHE A 118 14.10 -7.22 -9.26
N LEU A 119 14.09 -6.30 -8.28
CA LEU A 119 13.04 -5.29 -8.12
C LEU A 119 13.18 -4.09 -9.07
N SER A 120 14.35 -3.85 -9.65
CA SER A 120 14.67 -2.64 -10.42
C SER A 120 14.21 -2.64 -11.88
N GLY A 121 13.47 -3.65 -12.33
CA GLY A 121 13.25 -3.89 -13.76
C GLY A 121 12.03 -3.26 -14.41
N SER A 122 11.18 -2.46 -13.76
CA SER A 122 9.83 -2.09 -14.26
C SER A 122 9.80 -1.68 -15.76
N ARG A 123 8.94 -2.35 -16.55
CA ARG A 123 8.80 -2.18 -18.02
C ARG A 123 8.05 -0.89 -18.46
N GLY A 124 7.98 0.14 -17.62
CA GLY A 124 7.26 1.39 -17.92
C GLY A 124 8.03 2.63 -17.49
N ILE A 125 7.73 3.78 -18.13
CA ILE A 125 8.14 5.10 -17.63
C ILE A 125 7.30 5.37 -16.37
N ASP A 126 7.79 4.87 -15.24
CA ASP A 126 7.11 4.95 -13.96
C ASP A 126 7.55 6.22 -13.22
N VAL A 127 6.70 7.24 -13.27
CA VAL A 127 6.94 8.55 -12.66
C VAL A 127 6.52 8.59 -11.18
N THR A 128 6.06 7.47 -10.61
CA THR A 128 5.48 7.39 -9.25
C THR A 128 6.21 6.45 -8.30
N GLY A 129 7.33 5.84 -8.72
CA GLY A 129 8.08 4.88 -7.93
C GLY A 129 7.54 3.47 -8.14
N GLY A 130 8.32 2.63 -8.82
CA GLY A 130 7.86 1.34 -9.32
C GLY A 130 7.77 0.24 -8.27
N MET A 131 7.73 -1.02 -8.75
CA MET A 131 7.63 -2.21 -7.88
C MET A 131 8.65 -2.20 -6.73
N ARG A 132 9.87 -1.74 -6.99
CA ARG A 132 10.90 -1.54 -5.97
C ARG A 132 10.44 -0.62 -4.85
N ASP A 133 10.03 0.60 -5.15
CA ASP A 133 9.70 1.61 -4.14
C ASP A 133 8.47 1.19 -3.33
N LYS A 134 7.51 0.55 -4.00
CA LYS A 134 6.34 -0.09 -3.37
C LYS A 134 6.75 -1.16 -2.36
N VAL A 135 7.58 -2.12 -2.76
CA VAL A 135 8.07 -3.20 -1.88
C VAL A 135 8.88 -2.63 -0.71
N LEU A 136 9.79 -1.69 -0.97
CA LEU A 136 10.63 -1.07 0.06
C LEU A 136 9.80 -0.31 1.10
N SER A 137 8.85 0.52 0.65
CA SER A 137 8.01 1.34 1.54
C SER A 137 7.13 0.46 2.43
N MET A 138 6.56 -0.60 1.85
CA MET A 138 5.71 -1.53 2.60
C MET A 138 6.52 -2.42 3.55
N LEU A 139 7.70 -2.91 3.16
CA LEU A 139 8.58 -3.66 4.07
C LEU A 139 9.08 -2.79 5.22
N GLN A 140 9.36 -1.50 4.97
CA GLN A 140 9.68 -0.56 6.05
C GLN A 140 8.51 -0.42 7.02
N LEU A 141 7.28 -0.29 6.51
CA LEU A 141 6.08 -0.18 7.33
C LEU A 141 5.84 -1.44 8.17
N VAL A 142 5.95 -2.61 7.55
CA VAL A 142 5.85 -3.93 8.22
C VAL A 142 6.93 -4.12 9.28
N SER A 143 8.14 -3.60 9.06
CA SER A 143 9.22 -3.65 10.06
C SER A 143 8.88 -2.84 11.33
N VAL A 144 8.16 -1.73 11.17
CA VAL A 144 7.70 -0.89 12.29
C VAL A 144 6.46 -1.50 12.96
N TYR A 145 5.60 -2.17 12.20
CA TYR A 145 4.36 -2.78 12.69
C TYR A 145 4.34 -4.29 12.35
N PRO A 146 4.97 -5.17 13.17
CA PRO A 146 5.13 -6.58 12.81
C PRO A 146 3.82 -7.39 12.66
N ALA A 147 2.70 -6.88 13.18
CA ALA A 147 1.39 -7.48 13.02
C ALA A 147 0.71 -7.12 11.68
N LEU A 148 1.22 -6.12 10.95
CA LEU A 148 0.73 -5.74 9.63
C LEU A 148 1.28 -6.72 8.59
N THR A 149 0.40 -7.18 7.70
CA THR A 149 0.78 -7.86 6.46
C THR A 149 0.38 -7.05 5.24
N VAL A 150 1.14 -7.17 4.15
CA VAL A 150 0.82 -6.53 2.88
C VAL A 150 0.76 -7.57 1.78
N SER A 151 -0.27 -7.54 0.93
CA SER A 151 -0.40 -8.42 -0.25
C SER A 151 -0.22 -7.59 -1.51
N ILE A 152 0.70 -7.98 -2.40
CA ILE A 152 0.83 -7.40 -3.75
C ILE A 152 0.33 -8.44 -4.75
N PHE A 153 -0.72 -8.14 -5.50
CA PHE A 153 -1.40 -9.12 -6.35
C PHE A 153 -2.17 -8.52 -7.52
N SER A 154 -2.52 -9.37 -8.48
CA SER A 154 -3.36 -8.99 -9.62
C SER A 154 -4.83 -9.14 -9.26
N ALA A 155 -5.61 -8.07 -9.41
CA ALA A 155 -7.06 -8.10 -9.25
C ALA A 155 -7.81 -8.15 -10.59
N VAL A 156 -7.11 -8.46 -11.69
CA VAL A 156 -7.69 -8.52 -13.05
C VAL A 156 -8.68 -9.68 -13.19
N GLN A 157 -8.38 -10.82 -12.55
CA GLN A 157 -9.24 -11.99 -12.60
C GLN A 157 -10.45 -11.81 -11.66
N PRO A 158 -11.69 -12.00 -12.14
CA PRO A 158 -12.88 -11.95 -11.30
C PRO A 158 -12.77 -12.87 -10.09
N GLY A 159 -13.20 -12.38 -8.92
CA GLY A 159 -13.18 -13.13 -7.66
C GLY A 159 -11.90 -12.96 -6.83
N VAL A 160 -10.76 -12.62 -7.43
CA VAL A 160 -9.50 -12.49 -6.66
C VAL A 160 -9.56 -11.33 -5.65
N LEU A 161 -10.09 -10.17 -6.05
CA LEU A 161 -10.27 -9.06 -5.13
C LEU A 161 -11.24 -9.41 -3.99
N GLN A 162 -12.33 -10.12 -4.30
CA GLN A 162 -13.30 -10.55 -3.30
C GLN A 162 -12.65 -11.52 -2.29
N ALA A 163 -11.92 -12.52 -2.77
CA ALA A 163 -11.18 -13.46 -1.93
C ALA A 163 -10.17 -12.75 -1.01
N ALA A 164 -9.43 -11.78 -1.56
CA ALA A 164 -8.50 -10.96 -0.79
C ALA A 164 -9.21 -10.18 0.33
N LEU A 165 -10.32 -9.51 0.01
CA LEU A 165 -11.14 -8.79 0.98
C LEU A 165 -11.71 -9.71 2.07
N LEU A 166 -12.03 -10.97 1.73
CA LEU A 166 -12.55 -11.98 2.66
C LEU A 166 -11.48 -12.68 3.52
N GLY A 167 -10.19 -12.43 3.28
CA GLY A 167 -9.11 -12.89 4.16
C GLY A 167 -7.93 -13.54 3.46
N GLU A 168 -8.04 -13.89 2.18
CA GLU A 168 -6.94 -14.52 1.45
C GLU A 168 -5.81 -13.54 1.17
N SER A 169 -4.57 -14.05 1.03
CA SER A 169 -3.39 -13.22 0.72
C SER A 169 -2.81 -13.63 -0.64
N PRO A 170 -3.47 -13.26 -1.75
CA PRO A 170 -3.00 -13.60 -3.09
C PRO A 170 -1.67 -12.90 -3.43
N GLY A 171 -0.97 -13.46 -4.41
CA GLY A 171 0.28 -12.88 -4.93
C GLY A 171 1.44 -13.00 -3.95
N THR A 172 2.18 -11.91 -3.75
CA THR A 172 3.32 -11.84 -2.84
C THR A 172 2.91 -11.22 -1.51
N THR A 173 3.18 -11.93 -0.41
CA THR A 173 2.98 -11.41 0.95
C THR A 173 4.25 -10.75 1.48
N LEU A 174 4.15 -9.49 1.93
CA LEU A 174 5.18 -8.82 2.71
C LEU A 174 4.82 -8.93 4.19
N GLN A 175 5.74 -9.44 4.99
CA GLN A 175 5.53 -9.67 6.42
C GLN A 175 6.82 -9.47 7.20
N ALA A 176 6.70 -9.29 8.52
CA ALA A 176 7.86 -9.15 9.38
C ALA A 176 8.66 -10.46 9.40
N ASP A 177 9.94 -10.36 9.77
CA ASP A 177 10.75 -11.55 9.97
C ASP A 177 10.11 -12.42 11.06
N SER A 178 9.98 -13.72 10.76
CA SER A 178 9.54 -14.69 11.75
C SER A 178 10.50 -14.61 12.94
N SER A 179 10.01 -14.21 14.12
CA SER A 179 10.80 -14.38 15.33
C SER A 179 11.12 -15.87 15.47
N PRO A 180 12.38 -16.27 15.74
CA PRO A 180 12.64 -17.66 16.08
C PRO A 180 11.73 -17.99 17.26
N SER A 181 10.91 -19.02 17.11
CA SER A 181 10.03 -19.47 18.17
C SER A 181 10.89 -19.64 19.42
N SER A 182 10.63 -18.83 20.44
CA SER A 182 11.04 -19.17 21.79
C SER A 182 10.18 -20.36 22.17
N LEU A 183 10.63 -21.55 21.78
CA LEU A 183 10.18 -22.81 22.34
C LEU A 183 10.49 -22.74 23.83
N THR A 184 9.45 -22.34 24.55
CA THR A 184 9.38 -22.29 26.00
C THR A 184 9.56 -23.70 26.54
N ARG A 185 10.64 -23.86 27.31
CA ARG A 185 10.89 -24.78 28.44
C ARG A 185 10.59 -26.27 28.29
#